data_AF-Q74P90-F1
#
_entry.id   AF-Q74P90-F1
#
_cell.length_a   1.000
_cell.length_b   1.000
_cell.length_c   1.000
_cell.angle_alpha   90.00
_cell.angle_beta   90.00
_cell.angle_gamma   90.00
#
_symmetry.space_group_name_H-M   'P 1'
#
loop_
_entity.id
_entity.type
_entity.pdbx_description
1 polymer ?
#
loop_
_entity_poly.entity_id
_entity_poly.type
_entity_poly.pdbx_seq_one_letter_code
_entity_poly.pdbx_strand_id
1 'polypeptide(L)'
;MNRWLALELEKLVEINKTPHSAKWQTTPPFCLFNYDGKLLTLAGNTKKGQFTTPFFIVKAVDTKKNCALLELLFPFPIIENKHNQKFPLNKFCCVKKLFHTKSKLFVNLADFCGLTFVEIPVFDYLTKSRMIKDSFCLAFCLLQNCPPQNIWETSKKHLNNITTITSSYNYGTDSELQMFLYTKTKTYKMFIPKGHCQSLTISDLKYIEILTPQKFVAGTIQIQLNYCYKEKYYF
;
A
#
# COMPACT_ATOMS: atom_id res chain seq x y z
N MET A 1 -40.51 -13.40 -16.77
CA MET A 1 -39.58 -13.05 -15.67
C MET A 1 -38.20 -12.86 -16.27
N ASN A 2 -37.58 -11.70 -16.06
CA ASN A 2 -36.34 -11.33 -16.74
C ASN A 2 -35.14 -12.06 -16.09
N ARG A 3 -34.75 -13.22 -16.63
CA ARG A 3 -33.71 -14.10 -16.07
C ARG A 3 -32.27 -13.67 -16.38
N TRP A 4 -32.10 -12.65 -17.22
CA TRP A 4 -30.78 -12.24 -17.69
C TRP A 4 -29.83 -11.84 -16.55
N LEU A 5 -30.32 -11.14 -15.51
CA LEU A 5 -29.51 -10.76 -14.35
C LEU A 5 -28.96 -11.99 -13.63
N ALA A 6 -29.78 -13.02 -13.45
CA ALA A 6 -29.36 -14.25 -12.79
C ALA A 6 -28.31 -14.98 -13.61
N LEU A 7 -28.50 -15.07 -14.93
CA LEU A 7 -27.51 -15.66 -15.84
C LEU A 7 -26.19 -14.88 -15.86
N GLU A 8 -26.26 -13.55 -15.86
CA GLU A 8 -25.07 -12.70 -15.87
C GLU A 8 -24.28 -12.82 -14.57
N LEU A 9 -24.96 -12.88 -13.43
CA LEU A 9 -24.31 -13.12 -12.14
C LEU A 9 -23.79 -14.56 -11.99
N GLU A 10 -24.47 -15.56 -12.57
CA GLU A 10 -24.04 -16.96 -12.56
C GLU A 10 -22.71 -17.15 -13.30
N LYS A 11 -22.55 -16.52 -14.48
CA LYS A 11 -21.27 -16.50 -15.22
C LYS A 11 -20.10 -16.05 -14.36
N LEU A 12 -20.29 -15.02 -13.52
CA LEU A 12 -19.23 -14.51 -12.65
C LEU A 12 -18.83 -15.51 -11.55
N VAL A 13 -19.81 -16.24 -11.01
CA VAL A 13 -19.56 -17.28 -10.01
C VAL A 13 -18.78 -18.44 -10.64
N GLU A 14 -19.05 -18.77 -11.90
CA GLU A 14 -18.34 -19.83 -12.63
C GLU A 14 -16.90 -19.45 -12.99
N ILE A 15 -16.66 -18.21 -13.45
CA ILE A 15 -15.31 -17.72 -13.81
C ILE A 15 -14.34 -17.81 -12.60
N ASN A 16 -14.83 -17.56 -11.39
CA ASN A 16 -14.01 -17.64 -10.17
C ASN A 16 -13.72 -19.07 -9.68
N LYS A 17 -14.37 -20.10 -10.24
CA LYS A 17 -14.10 -21.51 -9.88
C LYS A 17 -12.93 -22.11 -10.64
N THR A 18 -12.53 -21.51 -11.77
CA THR A 18 -11.38 -21.95 -12.57
C THR A 18 -10.07 -21.30 -12.06
N PRO A 19 -9.08 -22.07 -11.60
CA PRO A 19 -7.86 -21.52 -11.01
C PRO A 19 -6.89 -21.07 -12.12
N HIS A 20 -7.02 -19.83 -12.59
CA HIS A 20 -6.02 -19.21 -13.46
C HIS A 20 -5.23 -18.11 -12.75
N SER A 21 -4.04 -18.50 -12.26
CA SER A 21 -2.90 -17.64 -11.87
C SER A 21 -3.10 -16.66 -10.69
N ALA A 22 -2.01 -16.46 -9.93
CA ALA A 22 -1.95 -15.78 -8.64
C ALA A 22 -2.22 -14.26 -8.62
N LYS A 23 -2.86 -13.69 -9.65
CA LYS A 23 -3.27 -12.28 -9.70
C LYS A 23 -4.79 -12.17 -9.62
N TRP A 24 -5.29 -12.29 -8.40
CA TRP A 24 -6.53 -11.68 -7.90
C TRP A 24 -7.62 -11.45 -8.96
N GLN A 25 -8.50 -12.43 -9.15
CA GLN A 25 -9.81 -12.20 -9.74
C GLN A 25 -10.86 -12.59 -8.71
N THR A 26 -11.20 -11.65 -7.84
CA THR A 26 -12.51 -11.64 -7.18
C THR A 26 -13.53 -11.17 -8.22
N THR A 27 -14.78 -11.63 -8.13
CA THR A 27 -15.86 -11.10 -8.97
C THR A 27 -15.80 -9.56 -8.95
N PRO A 28 -15.77 -8.87 -10.10
CA PRO A 28 -15.77 -7.43 -10.10
C PRO A 28 -16.98 -6.91 -9.30
N PRO A 29 -16.77 -5.92 -8.42
CA PRO A 29 -17.87 -5.33 -7.68
C PRO A 29 -18.87 -4.69 -8.65
N PHE A 30 -20.14 -4.71 -8.28
CA PHE A 30 -21.21 -4.16 -9.10
C PHE A 30 -22.26 -3.44 -8.25
N CYS A 31 -23.12 -2.70 -8.93
CA CYS A 31 -24.30 -2.06 -8.36
C CYS A 31 -25.57 -2.52 -9.08
N LEU A 32 -26.70 -2.44 -8.39
CA LEU A 32 -28.02 -2.85 -8.90
C LEU A 32 -28.96 -1.67 -9.05
N PHE A 33 -29.83 -1.71 -10.06
CA PHE A 33 -30.84 -0.70 -10.35
C PHE A 33 -32.25 -1.31 -10.32
N ASN A 34 -33.18 -0.65 -9.64
CA ASN A 34 -34.59 -1.01 -9.69
C ASN A 34 -35.26 -0.48 -10.98
N TYR A 35 -36.53 -0.79 -11.21
CA TYR A 35 -37.28 -0.36 -12.41
C TYR A 35 -37.50 1.15 -12.51
N ASP A 36 -37.34 1.91 -11.42
CA ASP A 36 -37.36 3.37 -11.45
C ASP A 36 -36.00 3.97 -11.87
N GLY A 37 -35.01 3.13 -12.23
CA GLY A 37 -33.63 3.54 -12.49
C GLY A 37 -32.87 3.96 -11.23
N LYS A 38 -33.38 3.67 -10.04
CA LYS A 38 -32.72 4.01 -8.77
C LYS A 38 -31.74 2.92 -8.34
N LEU A 39 -30.58 3.36 -7.87
CA LEU A 39 -29.54 2.51 -7.32
C LEU A 39 -30.01 1.87 -6.01
N LEU A 40 -29.82 0.55 -5.86
CA LEU A 40 -29.96 -0.11 -4.57
C LEU A 40 -28.85 0.37 -3.64
N THR A 41 -29.22 1.08 -2.57
CA THR A 41 -28.30 1.53 -1.53
C THR A 41 -28.70 0.95 -0.19
N LEU A 42 -27.74 0.40 0.54
CA LEU A 42 -27.96 -0.08 1.91
C LEU A 42 -27.13 0.73 2.90
N ALA A 43 -27.73 1.05 4.04
CA ALA A 43 -27.03 1.64 5.17
C ALA A 43 -26.45 0.54 6.06
N GLY A 44 -25.26 0.78 6.58
CA GLY A 44 -24.60 -0.08 7.57
C GLY A 44 -23.99 0.75 8.69
N ASN A 45 -23.73 0.09 9.82
CA ASN A 45 -23.12 0.72 10.98
C ASN A 45 -21.72 0.15 11.20
N THR A 46 -20.74 1.03 11.40
CA THR A 46 -19.41 0.67 11.90
C THR A 46 -19.20 1.26 13.29
N LYS A 47 -18.16 0.80 14.00
CA LYS A 47 -17.75 1.42 15.27
C LYS A 47 -17.45 2.92 15.17
N LYS A 48 -17.19 3.43 13.96
CA LYS A 48 -16.81 4.84 13.71
C LYS A 48 -17.95 5.67 13.09
N GLY A 49 -19.13 5.09 12.90
CA GLY A 49 -20.29 5.79 12.33
C GLY A 49 -21.03 4.98 11.29
N GLN A 50 -22.08 5.59 10.75
CA GLN A 50 -22.91 5.02 9.69
C GLN A 50 -22.25 5.19 8.32
N PHE A 51 -22.50 4.26 7.42
CA PHE A 51 -22.10 4.36 6.02
C PHE A 51 -23.26 3.92 5.13
N THR A 52 -23.22 4.33 3.87
CA THR A 52 -24.10 3.79 2.84
C THR A 52 -23.27 3.17 1.73
N THR A 53 -23.70 2.03 1.22
CA THR A 53 -23.04 1.35 0.12
C THR A 53 -24.04 0.86 -0.94
N PRO A 54 -23.75 1.12 -2.23
CA PRO A 54 -24.40 0.46 -3.35
C PRO A 54 -23.55 -0.68 -3.97
N PHE A 55 -22.43 -1.03 -3.35
CA PHE A 55 -21.46 -1.95 -3.93
C PHE A 55 -21.63 -3.36 -3.38
N PHE A 56 -21.71 -4.31 -4.30
CA PHE A 56 -21.92 -5.70 -3.99
C PHE A 56 -20.91 -6.58 -4.71
N ILE A 57 -20.66 -7.74 -4.12
CA ILE A 57 -20.03 -8.86 -4.80
C ILE A 57 -20.94 -10.08 -4.71
N VAL A 58 -21.10 -10.83 -5.79
CA VAL A 58 -21.94 -12.03 -5.78
C VAL A 58 -21.21 -13.18 -5.08
N LYS A 59 -21.92 -13.88 -4.19
CA LYS A 59 -21.42 -15.06 -3.48
C LYS A 59 -22.06 -16.35 -3.98
N ALA A 60 -23.34 -16.30 -4.32
CA ALA A 60 -24.06 -17.41 -4.90
C ALA A 60 -25.26 -16.89 -5.71
N VAL A 61 -25.68 -17.67 -6.70
CA VAL A 61 -26.87 -17.39 -7.51
C VAL A 61 -27.70 -18.67 -7.57
N ASP A 62 -29.01 -18.53 -7.43
CA ASP A 62 -29.99 -19.56 -7.75
C ASP A 62 -30.79 -19.07 -8.96
N THR A 63 -30.39 -19.53 -10.15
CA THR A 63 -31.04 -19.15 -11.42
C THR A 63 -32.43 -19.72 -11.57
N LYS A 64 -32.75 -20.84 -10.90
CA LYS A 64 -34.09 -21.44 -10.90
C LYS A 64 -35.06 -20.56 -10.12
N LYS A 65 -34.63 -20.07 -8.95
CA LYS A 65 -35.43 -19.16 -8.11
C LYS A 65 -35.27 -17.69 -8.47
N ASN A 66 -34.37 -17.36 -9.41
CA ASN A 66 -34.03 -15.99 -9.80
C ASN A 66 -33.60 -15.13 -8.61
N CYS A 67 -32.76 -15.68 -7.73
CA CYS A 67 -32.27 -15.01 -6.53
C CYS A 67 -30.75 -15.04 -6.45
N ALA A 68 -30.17 -14.12 -5.69
CA ALA A 68 -28.74 -14.10 -5.42
C ALA A 68 -28.43 -13.84 -3.94
N LEU A 69 -27.33 -14.43 -3.49
CA LEU A 69 -26.67 -14.09 -2.24
C LEU A 69 -25.52 -13.15 -2.57
N LEU A 70 -25.60 -11.93 -2.05
CA LEU A 70 -24.63 -10.86 -2.27
C LEU A 70 -23.87 -10.58 -0.97
N GLU A 71 -22.59 -10.23 -1.06
CA GLU A 71 -21.90 -9.56 0.04
C GLU A 71 -21.89 -8.05 -0.21
N LEU A 72 -22.15 -7.27 0.85
CA LEU A 72 -22.02 -5.83 0.83
C LEU A 72 -20.55 -5.43 0.93
N LEU A 73 -20.12 -4.42 0.18
CA LEU A 73 -18.76 -3.89 0.26
C LEU A 73 -18.74 -2.54 0.95
N PHE A 74 -17.75 -2.30 1.80
CA PHE A 74 -17.57 -1.02 2.49
C PHE A 74 -16.77 -0.05 1.62
N PRO A 75 -17.32 1.12 1.25
CA PRO A 75 -16.64 2.11 0.42
C PRO A 75 -15.68 2.98 1.21
N PHE A 76 -14.52 3.29 0.60
CA PHE A 76 -13.58 4.27 1.12
C PHE A 76 -13.12 5.28 0.04
N PRO A 77 -13.19 6.60 0.31
CA PRO A 77 -13.72 7.24 1.53
C PRO A 77 -15.21 6.93 1.77
N ILE A 78 -15.65 7.07 3.03
CA ILE A 78 -17.03 6.77 3.43
C ILE A 78 -17.99 7.70 2.68
N ILE A 79 -19.07 7.14 2.14
CA ILE A 79 -20.14 7.93 1.58
C ILE A 79 -21.09 8.33 2.72
N GLU A 80 -20.89 9.54 3.26
CA GLU A 80 -21.83 10.12 4.22
C GLU A 80 -23.09 10.60 3.50
N ASN A 81 -24.23 9.99 3.84
CA ASN A 81 -25.52 10.44 3.37
C ASN A 81 -26.28 11.17 4.49
N LYS A 82 -26.21 12.51 4.51
CA LYS A 82 -26.91 13.34 5.51
C LYS A 82 -28.40 13.53 5.19
N HIS A 83 -28.85 13.19 3.98
CA HIS A 83 -30.24 13.37 3.55
C HIS A 83 -30.81 12.08 2.95
N ASN A 84 -31.78 11.48 3.63
CA ASN A 84 -32.43 10.20 3.28
C ASN A 84 -33.26 10.21 1.98
N GLN A 85 -33.22 11.27 1.16
CA GLN A 85 -34.17 11.43 0.06
C GLN A 85 -33.58 11.30 -1.36
N LYS A 86 -32.29 11.58 -1.58
CA LYS A 86 -31.62 11.31 -2.87
C LYS A 86 -30.13 11.08 -2.67
N PHE A 87 -29.61 9.93 -3.09
CA PHE A 87 -28.18 9.66 -3.11
C PHE A 87 -27.54 10.44 -4.28
N PRO A 88 -26.67 11.43 -4.05
CA PRO A 88 -26.08 12.18 -5.15
C PRO A 88 -25.06 11.29 -5.87
N LEU A 89 -25.33 10.96 -7.14
CA LEU A 89 -24.43 10.22 -8.04
C LEU A 89 -23.00 10.77 -8.05
N ASN A 90 -22.83 12.08 -7.80
CA ASN A 90 -21.53 12.75 -7.78
C ASN A 90 -20.61 12.24 -6.66
N LYS A 91 -21.16 11.73 -5.53
CA LYS A 91 -20.34 11.16 -4.44
C LYS A 91 -19.88 9.73 -4.73
N PHE A 92 -20.59 9.00 -5.60
CA PHE A 92 -20.24 7.65 -6.02
C PHE A 92 -18.89 7.60 -6.75
N CYS A 93 -18.62 8.60 -7.59
CA CYS A 93 -17.38 8.71 -8.37
C CYS A 93 -16.13 8.96 -7.49
N CYS A 94 -16.29 9.28 -6.21
CA CYS A 94 -15.18 9.56 -5.30
C CYS A 94 -14.65 8.31 -4.59
N VAL A 95 -15.32 7.16 -4.69
CA VAL A 95 -14.91 5.92 -4.05
C VAL A 95 -13.70 5.35 -4.78
N LYS A 96 -12.60 5.15 -4.05
CA LYS A 96 -11.33 4.66 -4.62
C LYS A 96 -11.02 3.23 -4.24
N LYS A 97 -11.62 2.74 -3.16
CA LYS A 97 -11.36 1.41 -2.59
C LYS A 97 -12.64 0.83 -2.01
N LEU A 98 -12.77 -0.48 -2.10
CA LEU A 98 -13.82 -1.25 -1.47
C LEU A 98 -13.20 -2.26 -0.50
N PHE A 99 -13.91 -2.59 0.57
CA PHE A 99 -13.46 -3.56 1.56
C PHE A 99 -14.54 -4.61 1.80
N HIS A 100 -14.13 -5.86 1.95
CA HIS A 100 -15.03 -6.95 2.32
C HIS A 100 -15.62 -6.70 3.71
N THR A 101 -16.94 -6.84 3.84
CA THR A 101 -17.65 -6.71 5.13
C THR A 101 -18.06 -8.05 5.71
N LYS A 102 -17.99 -9.13 4.92
CA LYS A 102 -18.56 -10.45 5.21
C LYS A 102 -20.08 -10.44 5.47
N SER A 103 -20.73 -9.28 5.39
CA SER A 103 -22.17 -9.13 5.59
C SER A 103 -22.88 -9.54 4.31
N LYS A 104 -23.86 -10.42 4.43
CA LYS A 104 -24.55 -11.03 3.29
C LYS A 104 -25.99 -10.55 3.20
N LEU A 105 -26.47 -10.38 1.98
CA LEU A 105 -27.82 -10.00 1.64
C LEU A 105 -28.38 -10.99 0.63
N PHE A 106 -29.56 -11.53 0.92
CA PHE A 106 -30.32 -12.29 -0.06
C PHE A 106 -31.24 -11.36 -0.82
N VAL A 107 -31.24 -11.43 -2.16
CA VAL A 107 -32.08 -10.60 -3.02
C VAL A 107 -32.83 -11.44 -4.03
N ASN A 108 -34.07 -11.04 -4.31
CA ASN A 108 -34.82 -11.50 -5.48
C ASN A 108 -34.42 -10.64 -6.67
N LEU A 109 -33.84 -11.26 -7.70
CA LEU A 109 -33.37 -10.53 -8.88
C LEU A 109 -34.50 -10.01 -9.76
N ALA A 110 -35.74 -10.48 -9.54
CA ALA A 110 -36.91 -9.96 -10.24
C ALA A 110 -37.20 -8.49 -9.88
N ASP A 111 -36.72 -8.00 -8.74
CA ASP A 111 -36.95 -6.63 -8.25
C ASP A 111 -36.03 -5.59 -8.94
N PHE A 112 -35.11 -6.05 -9.78
CA PHE A 112 -34.10 -5.21 -10.43
C PHE A 112 -34.20 -5.29 -11.96
N CYS A 113 -33.86 -4.20 -12.62
CA CYS A 113 -33.87 -4.09 -14.07
C CYS A 113 -32.48 -3.92 -14.70
N GLY A 114 -31.45 -3.67 -13.88
CA GLY A 114 -30.11 -3.38 -14.37
C GLY A 114 -29.01 -3.66 -13.35
N LEU A 115 -27.80 -3.90 -13.86
CA LEU A 115 -26.56 -3.92 -13.09
C LEU A 115 -25.48 -3.11 -13.80
N THR A 116 -24.50 -2.60 -13.05
CA THR A 116 -23.27 -2.04 -13.61
C THR A 116 -22.06 -2.53 -12.83
N PHE A 117 -21.04 -3.00 -13.53
CA PHE A 117 -19.75 -3.31 -12.92
C PHE A 117 -18.95 -2.03 -12.69
N VAL A 118 -18.08 -2.04 -11.68
CA VAL A 118 -17.18 -0.92 -11.39
C VAL A 118 -15.74 -1.39 -11.25
N GLU A 119 -14.82 -0.60 -11.79
CA GLU A 119 -13.37 -0.86 -11.72
C GLU A 119 -12.76 -0.31 -10.42
N ILE A 120 -13.39 -0.62 -9.28
CA ILE A 120 -12.92 -0.19 -7.96
C ILE A 120 -12.24 -1.39 -7.27
N PRO A 121 -10.97 -1.28 -6.85
CA PRO A 121 -10.27 -2.40 -6.23
C PRO A 121 -10.89 -2.76 -4.87
N VAL A 122 -11.10 -4.06 -4.66
CA VAL A 122 -11.63 -4.64 -3.42
C VAL A 122 -10.49 -5.23 -2.60
N PHE A 123 -10.47 -4.97 -1.29
CA PHE A 123 -9.42 -5.39 -0.37
C PHE A 123 -9.96 -6.24 0.79
N ASP A 124 -9.23 -7.28 1.15
CA ASP A 124 -9.46 -8.13 2.33
C ASP A 124 -8.73 -7.66 3.60
N TYR A 125 -7.97 -6.57 3.48
CA TYR A 125 -7.16 -6.05 4.58
C TYR A 125 -6.99 -4.54 4.53
N LEU A 126 -6.75 -3.95 5.71
CA LEU A 126 -6.25 -2.59 5.87
C LEU A 126 -4.73 -2.60 5.91
N THR A 127 -4.09 -1.61 5.29
CA THR A 127 -2.64 -1.38 5.47
C THR A 127 -2.44 -0.18 6.37
N LYS A 128 -1.88 -0.39 7.57
CA LYS A 128 -1.40 0.70 8.43
C LYS A 128 0.04 0.99 8.05
N SER A 129 0.29 2.19 7.53
CA SER A 129 1.63 2.68 7.26
C SER A 129 2.06 3.64 8.36
N ARG A 130 3.26 3.44 8.91
CA ARG A 130 3.92 4.37 9.83
C ARG A 130 5.28 4.76 9.26
N MET A 131 5.56 6.06 9.20
CA MET A 131 6.91 6.54 8.97
C MET A 131 7.67 6.50 10.29
N ILE A 132 8.79 5.79 10.31
CA ILE A 132 9.70 5.71 11.45
C ILE A 132 10.96 6.48 11.07
N LYS A 133 11.44 7.29 12.02
CA LYS A 133 12.65 8.10 11.88
C LYS A 133 13.62 7.66 12.96
N ASP A 134 14.76 7.13 12.54
CA ASP A 134 15.85 6.78 13.44
C ASP A 134 17.04 7.67 13.13
N SER A 135 17.77 8.06 14.17
CA SER A 135 19.01 8.82 14.03
C SER A 135 20.05 8.23 14.96
N PHE A 136 21.24 7.96 14.43
CA PHE A 136 22.36 7.47 15.22
C PHE A 136 23.67 8.00 14.64
N CYS A 137 24.71 7.98 15.47
CA CYS A 137 26.05 8.44 15.13
C CYS A 137 27.03 7.29 15.29
N LEU A 138 27.83 7.04 14.26
CA LEU A 138 28.89 6.04 14.25
C LEU A 138 30.23 6.75 14.22
N ALA A 139 31.10 6.43 15.17
CA ALA A 139 32.50 6.80 15.08
C ALA A 139 33.25 5.70 14.32
N PHE A 140 34.19 6.08 13.47
CA PHE A 140 35.07 5.14 12.79
C PHE A 140 36.52 5.56 12.93
N CYS A 141 37.40 4.56 12.90
CA CYS A 141 38.84 4.71 12.97
C CYS A 141 39.45 3.62 12.07
N LEU A 142 40.14 4.05 11.03
CA LEU A 142 40.74 3.20 10.01
C LEU A 142 42.25 3.43 10.01
N LEU A 143 42.99 2.34 10.14
CA LEU A 143 44.45 2.34 10.09
C LEU A 143 44.92 2.10 8.66
N GLN A 144 46.17 2.48 8.40
CA GLN A 144 46.85 2.22 7.13
C GLN A 144 46.76 0.72 6.77
N ASN A 145 46.55 0.42 5.49
CA ASN A 145 46.48 -0.94 4.93
C ASN A 145 45.32 -1.81 5.47
N CYS A 146 44.34 -1.25 6.20
CA CYS A 146 43.12 -1.97 6.52
C CYS A 146 42.29 -2.21 5.24
N PRO A 147 41.74 -3.41 5.00
CA PRO A 147 40.85 -3.63 3.86
C PRO A 147 39.64 -2.68 3.94
N PRO A 148 38.95 -2.42 2.82
CA PRO A 148 37.74 -1.61 2.83
C PRO A 148 36.76 -2.11 3.89
N GLN A 149 36.26 -1.21 4.73
CA GLN A 149 35.38 -1.58 5.84
C GLN A 149 33.95 -1.16 5.55
N ASN A 150 33.03 -2.11 5.71
CA ASN A 150 31.61 -1.82 5.83
C ASN A 150 31.34 -1.27 7.23
N ILE A 151 31.03 0.02 7.31
CA ILE A 151 30.80 0.72 8.59
C ILE A 151 29.34 0.63 9.00
N TRP A 152 28.45 0.39 8.04
CA TRP A 152 27.03 0.26 8.33
C TRP A 152 26.29 -0.50 7.24
N GLU A 153 25.36 -1.36 7.64
CA GLU A 153 24.44 -2.07 6.75
C GLU A 153 22.97 -1.94 7.20
N THR A 154 22.07 -1.78 6.23
CA THR A 154 20.62 -1.73 6.42
C THR A 154 20.09 -3.09 6.83
N SER A 155 19.28 -3.09 7.89
CA SER A 155 18.52 -4.27 8.28
C SER A 155 17.37 -4.56 7.29
N LYS A 156 16.93 -5.82 7.20
CA LYS A 156 15.75 -6.22 6.42
C LYS A 156 14.46 -5.47 6.81
N LYS A 157 14.41 -4.85 8.00
CA LYS A 157 13.25 -4.09 8.49
C LYS A 157 13.14 -2.69 7.87
N HIS A 158 14.20 -2.18 7.24
CA HIS A 158 14.29 -0.81 6.72
C HIS A 158 14.23 -0.75 5.19
N LEU A 159 13.35 -1.57 4.59
CA LEU A 159 13.12 -1.55 3.14
C LEU A 159 12.46 -0.23 2.71
N ASN A 160 12.82 0.26 1.52
CA ASN A 160 12.33 1.53 0.96
C ASN A 160 12.63 2.70 1.91
N ASN A 161 13.87 2.76 2.39
CA ASN A 161 14.34 3.84 3.25
C ASN A 161 14.73 5.08 2.44
N ILE A 162 14.73 6.23 3.11
CA ILE A 162 15.41 7.46 2.69
C ILE A 162 16.38 7.80 3.81
N THR A 163 17.67 7.71 3.50
CA THR A 163 18.75 7.91 4.45
C THR A 163 19.47 9.21 4.13
N THR A 164 19.58 10.11 5.11
CA THR A 164 20.51 11.23 5.04
C THR A 164 21.74 10.86 5.85
N ILE A 165 22.90 10.91 5.21
CA ILE A 165 24.19 10.63 5.82
C ILE A 165 24.94 11.95 5.90
N THR A 166 25.39 12.31 7.09
CA THR A 166 26.29 13.44 7.30
C THR A 166 27.57 12.90 7.91
N SER A 167 28.68 13.02 7.21
CA SER A 167 29.97 12.52 7.71
C SER A 167 30.97 13.65 7.87
N SER A 168 31.69 13.60 8.98
CA SER A 168 32.76 14.52 9.34
C SER A 168 34.10 13.79 9.33
N TYR A 169 35.10 14.40 8.69
CA TYR A 169 36.47 13.89 8.66
C TYR A 169 37.38 14.83 9.46
N ASN A 170 37.48 14.57 10.76
CA ASN A 170 38.11 15.50 11.70
C ASN A 170 39.59 15.19 11.95
N TYR A 171 39.98 13.91 11.85
CA TYR A 171 41.32 13.47 12.21
C TYR A 171 41.89 12.51 11.18
N GLY A 172 43.00 12.88 10.55
CA GLY A 172 43.71 12.02 9.62
C GLY A 172 44.73 12.82 8.82
N THR A 173 45.51 12.12 8.01
CA THR A 173 46.61 12.73 7.24
C THR A 173 46.29 12.89 5.76
N ASP A 174 45.25 12.21 5.27
CA ASP A 174 44.80 12.36 3.89
C ASP A 174 44.01 13.68 3.74
N SER A 175 44.08 14.31 2.57
CA SER A 175 43.38 15.58 2.29
C SER A 175 41.87 15.41 2.20
N GLU A 176 41.43 14.23 1.77
CA GLU A 176 40.03 13.86 1.63
C GLU A 176 39.80 12.40 2.00
N LEU A 177 38.59 12.12 2.47
CA LEU A 177 38.09 10.80 2.75
C LEU A 177 37.10 10.38 1.65
N GLN A 178 37.32 9.22 1.03
CA GLN A 178 36.40 8.68 0.05
C GLN A 178 35.49 7.61 0.68
N MET A 179 34.18 7.82 0.54
CA MET A 179 33.14 6.92 1.02
C MET A 179 32.22 6.49 -0.12
N PHE A 180 31.84 5.21 -0.10
CA PHE A 180 30.93 4.60 -1.06
C PHE A 180 29.62 4.24 -0.38
N LEU A 181 28.53 4.61 -1.03
CA LEU A 181 27.17 4.45 -0.53
C LEU A 181 26.39 3.61 -1.53
N TYR A 182 26.11 2.38 -1.15
CA TYR A 182 25.53 1.39 -2.05
C TYR A 182 24.03 1.32 -1.85
N THR A 183 23.28 1.38 -2.95
CA THR A 183 21.83 1.16 -2.96
C THR A 183 21.50 -0.14 -3.69
N LYS A 184 20.20 -0.42 -3.89
CA LYS A 184 19.78 -1.54 -4.75
C LYS A 184 20.23 -1.40 -6.20
N THR A 185 20.33 -0.17 -6.72
CA THR A 185 20.44 0.09 -8.17
C THR A 185 21.67 0.91 -8.54
N LYS A 186 22.23 1.66 -7.60
CA LYS A 186 23.31 2.63 -7.83
C LYS A 186 24.31 2.65 -6.68
N THR A 187 25.54 3.00 -7.00
CA THR A 187 26.57 3.32 -6.02
C THR A 187 26.87 4.81 -6.12
N TYR A 188 26.85 5.49 -4.97
CA TYR A 188 27.21 6.90 -4.86
C TYR A 188 28.59 7.02 -4.22
N LYS A 189 29.37 7.98 -4.68
CA LYS A 189 30.68 8.31 -4.11
C LYS A 189 30.58 9.66 -3.42
N MET A 190 31.18 9.76 -2.25
CA MET A 190 31.22 10.97 -1.43
C MET A 190 32.67 11.24 -1.05
N PHE A 191 33.13 12.46 -1.28
CA PHE A 191 34.52 12.88 -1.04
C PHE A 191 34.52 13.98 0.00
N ILE A 192 35.01 13.69 1.20
CA ILE A 192 34.87 14.55 2.36
C ILE A 192 36.23 15.17 2.68
N PRO A 193 36.43 16.48 2.45
CA PRO A 193 37.70 17.12 2.76
C PRO A 193 37.97 17.12 4.26
N LYS A 194 39.25 17.07 4.64
CA LYS A 194 39.69 17.13 6.04
C LYS A 194 39.22 18.42 6.71
N GLY A 195 38.65 18.32 7.91
CA GLY A 195 38.09 19.43 8.67
C GLY A 195 36.70 19.88 8.21
N HIS A 196 36.13 19.23 7.20
CA HIS A 196 34.80 19.53 6.68
C HIS A 196 33.81 18.40 6.95
N CYS A 197 32.54 18.76 6.86
CA CYS A 197 31.43 17.82 6.85
C CYS A 197 30.78 17.85 5.46
N GLN A 198 30.32 16.70 5.00
CA GLN A 198 29.41 16.62 3.87
C GLN A 198 28.17 15.84 4.25
N SER A 199 27.07 16.15 3.55
CA SER A 199 25.80 15.46 3.72
C SER A 199 25.25 15.00 2.38
N LEU A 200 24.66 13.81 2.34
CA LEU A 200 24.01 13.26 1.16
C LEU A 200 22.77 12.47 1.55
N THR A 201 21.66 12.73 0.86
CA THR A 201 20.40 12.02 1.03
C THR A 201 20.19 11.02 -0.11
N ILE A 202 19.94 9.76 0.23
CA ILE A 202 19.86 8.64 -0.70
C ILE A 202 18.65 7.75 -0.36
N SER A 203 17.94 7.31 -1.39
CA SER A 203 16.88 6.29 -1.27
C SER A 203 17.44 4.87 -1.34
N ASP A 204 16.87 3.96 -0.57
CA ASP A 204 17.20 2.52 -0.55
C ASP A 204 18.68 2.23 -0.31
N LEU A 205 19.30 2.97 0.63
CA LEU A 205 20.67 2.69 1.07
C LEU A 205 20.74 1.29 1.67
N LYS A 206 21.74 0.51 1.25
CA LYS A 206 22.02 -0.85 1.72
C LYS A 206 23.21 -0.90 2.65
N TYR A 207 24.35 -0.36 2.25
CA TYR A 207 25.53 -0.31 3.11
C TYR A 207 26.45 0.85 2.76
N ILE A 208 27.31 1.19 3.72
CA ILE A 208 28.29 2.25 3.66
C ILE A 208 29.67 1.61 3.77
N GLU A 209 30.51 1.87 2.79
CA GLU A 209 31.89 1.39 2.77
C GLU A 209 32.85 2.57 2.72
N ILE A 210 33.90 2.51 3.51
CA ILE A 210 35.04 3.42 3.36
C ILE A 210 36.20 2.60 2.80
N LEU A 211 36.81 3.10 1.73
CA LEU A 211 37.98 2.47 1.15
C LEU A 211 39.16 2.49 2.10
N THR A 212 40.09 1.56 1.90
CA THR A 212 41.39 1.55 2.57
C THR A 212 42.04 2.92 2.49
N PRO A 213 42.21 3.63 3.62
CA PRO A 213 42.92 4.90 3.59
C PRO A 213 44.41 4.65 3.41
N GLN A 214 45.10 5.59 2.77
CA GLN A 214 46.56 5.49 2.60
C GLN A 214 47.29 5.65 3.94
N LYS A 215 46.62 6.29 4.91
CA LYS A 215 47.13 6.56 6.25
C LYS A 215 46.01 6.47 7.29
N PHE A 216 46.27 6.87 8.52
CA PHE A 216 45.27 6.92 9.58
C PHE A 216 44.13 7.91 9.26
N VAL A 217 42.89 7.47 9.43
CA VAL A 217 41.67 8.27 9.27
C VAL A 217 40.69 7.94 10.38
N ALA A 218 40.20 8.96 11.08
CA ALA A 218 39.13 8.86 12.05
C ALA A 218 38.10 9.98 11.87
N GLY A 219 36.84 9.65 12.11
CA GLY A 219 35.74 10.58 11.90
C GLY A 219 34.43 10.05 12.46
N THR A 220 33.35 10.76 12.14
CA THR A 220 32.00 10.36 12.52
C THR A 220 31.07 10.36 11.33
N ILE A 221 30.05 9.51 11.39
CA ILE A 221 28.96 9.42 10.43
C ILE A 221 27.66 9.51 11.22
N GLN A 222 26.92 10.58 11.02
CA GLN A 222 25.54 10.69 11.49
C GLN A 222 24.61 10.18 10.40
N ILE A 223 23.75 9.24 10.76
CA ILE A 223 22.79 8.62 9.85
C ILE A 223 21.39 8.94 10.34
N GLN A 224 20.62 9.65 9.53
CA GLN A 224 19.19 9.83 9.70
C GLN A 224 18.45 8.91 8.72
N LEU A 225 17.88 7.85 9.25
CA LEU A 225 17.16 6.83 8.50
C LEU A 225 15.65 7.07 8.62
N ASN A 226 14.98 7.27 7.48
CA ASN A 226 13.52 7.33 7.42
C ASN A 226 13.02 6.10 6.66
N TYR A 227 12.17 5.28 7.26
CA TYR A 227 11.60 4.12 6.59
C TYR A 227 10.11 3.97 6.85
N CYS A 228 9.40 3.38 5.89
CA CYS A 228 7.97 3.16 5.98
C CYS A 228 7.70 1.73 6.45
N TYR A 229 7.21 1.58 7.68
CA TYR A 229 6.69 0.32 8.16
C TYR A 229 5.24 0.17 7.71
N LYS A 230 4.91 -0.96 7.06
CA LYS A 230 3.56 -1.28 6.61
C LYS A 230 3.10 -2.57 7.25
N GLU A 231 1.97 -2.52 7.93
CA GLU A 231 1.34 -3.68 8.59
C GLU A 231 -0.03 -3.92 7.98
N LYS A 232 -0.33 -5.17 7.65
CA LYS A 232 -1.62 -5.58 7.10
C LYS A 232 -2.51 -6.13 8.21
N TYR A 233 -3.72 -5.61 8.31
CA TYR A 233 -4.76 -6.08 9.21
C TYR A 233 -5.89 -6.67 8.37
N TYR A 234 -6.01 -7.99 8.37
CA TYR A 234 -7.08 -8.70 7.67
C TYR A 234 -8.38 -8.60 8.48
N PHE A 235 -9.52 -8.57 7.78
CA PHE A 235 -10.86 -8.56 8.39
C PHE A 235 -11.31 -9.95 8.83
#